data_AF-A0A924X7P1-F1
#
_entry.id   AF-A0A924X7P1-F1
#
_cell.length_a   1.000
_cell.length_b   1.000
_cell.length_c   1.000
_cell.angle_alpha   90.00
_cell.angle_beta   90.00
_cell.angle_gamma   90.00
#
_symmetry.space_group_name_H-M   'P 1'
#
loop_
_entity.id
_entity.type
_entity.pdbx_description
1 polymer ?
#
loop_
_entity_poly.entity_id
_entity_poly.type
_entity_poly.pdbx_seq_one_letter_code
_entity_poly.pdbx_strand_id
1 'polypeptide(L)'
;MELVSLLSASLATNAFKADVRAFATQAPAGRIKLTRYAPPVKILRLIAQILDSEPSLAVEEISVDARSGCSDFTGVVDVHTAEDVHRFAFTWCCRWRAEQEGWKDYFGFPDQMRAAREYDFRCFSEWKAVREAQPSPQHQLSVAR
;
A
#
# COMPACT_ATOMS: atom_id res chain seq x y z
N MET A 1 -1.33 -12.20 12.83
CA MET A 1 -0.37 -13.29 12.57
C MET A 1 0.20 -13.24 11.14
N GLU A 2 -0.48 -12.60 10.18
CA GLU A 2 -0.07 -12.50 8.77
C GLU A 2 1.22 -11.69 8.48
N LEU A 3 1.35 -10.47 9.02
CA LEU A 3 2.43 -9.55 8.59
C LEU A 3 3.85 -10.10 8.82
N VAL A 4 4.09 -10.85 9.90
CA VAL A 4 5.40 -11.45 10.19
C VAL A 4 5.76 -12.52 9.15
N SER A 5 4.78 -13.32 8.72
CA SER A 5 4.97 -14.34 7.68
C SER A 5 5.26 -13.68 6.33
N LEU A 6 4.51 -12.64 5.95
CA LEU A 6 4.75 -11.86 4.73
C LEU A 6 6.14 -11.20 4.71
N LEU A 7 6.58 -10.64 5.83
CA LEU A 7 7.94 -10.12 5.98
C LEU A 7 9.00 -11.22 5.87
N SER A 8 8.69 -12.45 6.26
CA SER A 8 9.66 -13.56 6.18
C SER A 8 9.75 -14.12 4.76
N ALA A 9 8.62 -14.17 4.04
CA ALA A 9 8.53 -14.70 2.68
C ALA A 9 8.97 -13.71 1.57
N SER A 10 8.96 -12.42 1.84
CA SER A 10 9.31 -11.38 0.86
C SER A 10 10.83 -11.14 0.73
N LEU A 11 11.25 -10.63 -0.43
CA LEU A 11 12.62 -10.17 -0.70
C LEU A 11 12.91 -8.74 -0.19
N ALA A 12 11.97 -8.11 0.51
CA ALA A 12 12.20 -6.80 1.12
C ALA A 12 13.50 -6.77 1.94
N THR A 13 14.20 -5.64 1.92
CA THR A 13 15.48 -5.53 2.61
C THR A 13 15.32 -5.66 4.11
N ASN A 14 16.35 -6.14 4.80
CA ASN A 14 16.32 -6.24 6.27
C ASN A 14 16.08 -4.88 6.94
N ALA A 15 16.61 -3.80 6.35
CA ALA A 15 16.38 -2.44 6.83
C ALA A 15 14.90 -2.04 6.69
N PHE A 16 14.27 -2.27 5.53
CA PHE A 16 12.84 -2.02 5.37
C PHE A 16 12.00 -2.88 6.32
N LYS A 17 12.31 -4.18 6.45
CA LYS A 17 11.61 -5.09 7.38
C LYS A 17 11.74 -4.63 8.84
N ALA A 18 12.88 -4.04 9.24
CA ALA A 18 13.05 -3.46 10.57
C ALA A 18 12.15 -2.23 10.75
N ASP A 19 12.11 -1.34 9.77
CA ASP A 19 11.25 -0.15 9.78
C ASP A 19 9.76 -0.50 9.80
N VAL A 20 9.32 -1.55 9.09
CA VAL A 20 7.93 -2.04 9.17
C VAL A 20 7.58 -2.48 10.60
N ARG A 21 8.49 -3.19 11.27
CA ARG A 21 8.29 -3.61 12.67
C ARG A 21 8.27 -2.41 13.62
N ALA A 22 9.19 -1.46 13.45
CA ALA A 22 9.23 -0.23 14.23
C ALA A 22 7.95 0.60 14.05
N PHE A 23 7.49 0.75 12.80
CA PHE A 23 6.25 1.46 12.49
C PHE A 23 5.02 0.79 13.13
N ALA A 24 4.98 -0.54 13.17
CA ALA A 24 3.90 -1.29 13.83
C ALA A 24 3.80 -1.00 15.33
N THR A 25 4.91 -0.63 15.97
CA THR A 25 4.96 -0.21 17.38
C THR A 25 5.01 1.31 17.56
N GLN A 26 4.66 2.08 16.51
CA GLN A 26 4.68 3.55 16.51
C GLN A 26 6.07 4.16 16.79
N ALA A 27 7.14 3.43 16.52
CA ALA A 27 8.51 3.92 16.57
C ALA A 27 8.92 4.54 15.21
N PRO A 28 10.00 5.35 15.17
CA PRO A 28 10.50 5.93 13.93
C PRO A 28 10.81 4.86 12.87
N ALA A 29 10.40 5.13 11.63
CA ALA A 29 10.59 4.26 10.48
C ALA A 29 10.88 5.14 9.25
N GLY A 30 12.17 5.42 8.98
CA GLY A 30 12.60 6.39 7.99
C GLY A 30 12.28 6.00 6.54
N ARG A 31 12.06 4.70 6.29
CA ARG A 31 11.79 4.12 4.97
C ARG A 31 10.29 4.00 4.65
N ILE A 32 9.44 4.52 5.52
CA ILE A 32 7.99 4.60 5.31
C ILE A 32 7.63 6.08 5.26
N LYS A 33 7.64 6.64 4.05
CA LYS A 33 7.40 8.07 3.81
C LYS A 33 5.92 8.30 3.52
N LEU A 34 5.31 9.22 4.26
CA LEU A 34 3.91 9.58 4.09
C LEU A 34 3.82 11.05 3.66
N THR A 35 3.25 11.31 2.48
CA THR A 35 3.03 12.68 1.99
C THR A 35 2.04 13.44 2.87
N ARG A 36 1.11 12.72 3.51
CA ARG A 36 0.16 13.22 4.49
C ARG A 36 -0.10 12.16 5.56
N TYR A 37 -0.62 12.58 6.70
CA TYR A 37 -0.99 11.66 7.77
C TYR A 37 -1.98 10.58 7.27
N ALA A 38 -1.71 9.33 7.64
CA ALA A 38 -2.59 8.20 7.45
C ALA A 38 -2.55 7.30 8.71
N PRO A 39 -3.67 6.70 9.13
CA PRO A 39 -3.68 5.81 10.29
C PRO A 39 -2.71 4.62 10.15
N PRO A 40 -1.90 4.29 11.16
CA PRO A 40 -0.89 3.23 11.07
C PRO A 40 -1.44 1.89 10.59
N VAL A 41 -2.62 1.50 11.08
CA VAL A 41 -3.27 0.23 10.67
C VAL A 41 -3.48 0.15 9.15
N LYS A 42 -3.81 1.25 8.48
CA LYS A 42 -4.05 1.28 7.03
C LYS A 42 -2.76 1.20 6.23
N ILE A 43 -1.71 1.86 6.71
CA ILE A 43 -0.36 1.74 6.14
C ILE A 43 0.14 0.31 6.29
N LEU A 44 -0.06 -0.34 7.44
CA LEU A 44 0.31 -1.75 7.62
C LEU A 44 -0.50 -2.69 6.70
N ARG A 45 -1.78 -2.40 6.41
CA ARG A 45 -2.55 -3.15 5.40
C ARG A 45 -1.99 -2.98 4.00
N LEU A 46 -1.61 -1.76 3.64
CA LEU A 46 -0.97 -1.47 2.35
C LEU A 46 0.37 -2.19 2.22
N ILE A 47 1.20 -2.17 3.27
CA ILE A 47 2.47 -2.90 3.28
C ILE A 47 2.22 -4.40 3.15
N ALA A 48 1.26 -4.97 3.87
CA ALA A 48 0.90 -6.38 3.73
C ALA A 48 0.52 -6.72 2.27
N GLN A 49 -0.27 -5.87 1.61
CA GLN A 49 -0.62 -6.05 0.20
C GLN A 49 0.60 -6.00 -0.72
N ILE A 50 1.54 -5.07 -0.50
CA ILE A 50 2.79 -5.01 -1.29
C ILE A 50 3.57 -6.31 -1.12
N LEU A 51 3.76 -6.77 0.11
CA LEU A 51 4.56 -7.97 0.39
C LEU A 51 3.90 -9.27 -0.11
N ASP A 52 2.56 -9.32 -0.14
CA ASP A 52 1.77 -10.46 -0.62
C ASP A 52 1.72 -10.52 -2.15
N SER A 53 1.47 -9.38 -2.81
CA SER A 53 1.35 -9.32 -4.27
C SER A 53 2.70 -9.29 -5.00
N GLU A 54 3.72 -8.72 -4.37
CA GLU A 54 5.04 -8.52 -4.96
C GLU A 54 6.16 -9.11 -4.07
N PRO A 55 6.10 -10.41 -3.71
CA PRO A 55 7.06 -11.01 -2.77
C PRO A 55 8.50 -11.01 -3.29
N SER A 56 8.69 -10.90 -4.61
CA SER A 56 10.01 -10.85 -5.25
C SER A 56 10.61 -9.43 -5.33
N LEU A 57 9.87 -8.38 -4.97
CA LEU A 57 10.45 -7.04 -4.97
C LEU A 57 11.37 -6.86 -3.75
N ALA A 58 12.61 -6.46 -4.01
CA ALA A 58 13.59 -6.10 -2.99
C ALA A 58 13.31 -4.71 -2.41
N VAL A 59 12.16 -4.55 -1.75
CA VAL A 59 11.70 -3.25 -1.23
C VAL A 59 12.70 -2.64 -0.27
N GLU A 60 13.15 -1.42 -0.58
CA GLU A 60 14.07 -0.63 0.25
C GLU A 60 13.35 0.50 1.00
N GLU A 61 12.28 1.02 0.40
CA GLU A 61 11.52 2.16 0.89
C GLU A 61 10.15 2.20 0.21
N ILE A 62 9.16 2.78 0.89
CA ILE A 62 7.90 3.17 0.27
C ILE A 62 7.60 4.65 0.49
N SER A 63 6.98 5.27 -0.51
CA SER A 63 6.38 6.60 -0.42
C SER A 63 4.88 6.52 -0.70
N VAL A 64 4.05 7.02 0.21
CA VAL A 64 2.59 6.88 0.14
C VAL A 64 1.91 8.25 0.05
N ASP A 65 1.14 8.42 -1.02
CA ASP A 65 0.21 9.54 -1.21
C ASP A 65 -1.22 8.99 -1.25
N ALA A 66 -1.88 8.94 -0.09
CA ALA A 66 -3.20 8.31 0.03
C ALA A 66 -4.14 9.00 1.03
N ARG A 67 -5.43 9.05 0.69
CA ARG A 67 -6.49 9.60 1.54
C ARG A 67 -7.14 8.47 2.32
N SER A 68 -7.54 8.76 3.56
CA SER A 68 -8.14 7.79 4.47
C SER A 68 -9.52 8.27 4.92
N GLY A 69 -10.59 7.53 4.58
CA GLY A 69 -11.91 7.71 5.18
C GLY A 69 -12.15 6.73 6.33
N CYS A 70 -13.39 6.57 6.78
CA CYS A 70 -13.69 5.61 7.87
C CYS A 70 -13.54 4.16 7.42
N SER A 71 -13.94 3.86 6.18
CA SER A 71 -14.04 2.51 5.63
C SER A 71 -13.01 2.19 4.56
N ASP A 72 -12.34 3.20 4.03
CA ASP A 72 -11.53 3.13 2.82
C ASP A 72 -10.17 3.81 2.95
N PHE A 73 -9.22 3.37 2.13
CA PHE A 73 -7.89 3.92 1.99
C PHE A 73 -7.47 3.86 0.53
N THR A 74 -7.31 5.02 -0.10
CA THR A 74 -7.16 5.14 -1.57
C THR A 74 -6.05 6.11 -1.92
N GLY A 75 -5.23 5.74 -2.90
CA GLY A 75 -4.18 6.60 -3.40
C GLY A 75 -3.17 5.87 -4.26
N VAL A 76 -1.94 6.36 -4.21
CA VAL A 76 -0.79 5.76 -4.88
C VAL A 76 0.31 5.44 -3.87
N VAL A 77 1.04 4.37 -4.15
CA VAL A 77 2.27 4.02 -3.44
C VAL A 77 3.39 3.82 -4.44
N ASP A 78 4.53 4.42 -4.14
CA ASP A 78 5.79 4.21 -4.83
C ASP A 78 6.62 3.25 -4.00
N VAL A 79 6.98 2.11 -4.59
CA VAL A 79 7.82 1.08 -3.99
C VAL A 79 9.21 1.20 -4.60
N HIS A 80 10.16 1.67 -3.80
CA HIS A 80 11.53 1.87 -4.24
C HIS A 80 12.35 0.60 -4.04
N THR A 81 13.07 0.22 -5.08
CA THR A 81 14.09 -0.84 -5.07
C THR A 81 15.45 -0.23 -5.43
N ALA A 82 16.52 -1.03 -5.43
CA ALA A 82 17.83 -0.58 -5.87
C ALA A 82 17.86 -0.12 -7.34
N GLU A 83 17.00 -0.69 -8.18
CA GLU A 83 17.05 -0.52 -9.64
C GLU A 83 15.97 0.43 -10.17
N ASP A 84 14.78 0.40 -9.57
CA ASP A 84 13.60 1.09 -10.10
C ASP A 84 12.57 1.48 -9.02
N VAL A 85 11.58 2.26 -9.44
CA VAL A 85 10.40 2.65 -8.64
C VAL A 85 9.14 2.03 -9.25
N HIS A 86 8.50 1.15 -8.48
CA HIS A 86 7.23 0.54 -8.88
C HIS A 86 6.06 1.31 -8.27
N ARG A 87 5.28 2.00 -9.10
CA ARG A 87 4.10 2.75 -8.67
C ARG A 87 2.82 1.92 -8.79
N PHE A 88 2.02 1.89 -7.73
CA PHE A 88 0.72 1.23 -7.70
C PHE A 88 -0.38 2.19 -7.28
N ALA A 89 -1.47 2.23 -8.06
CA ALA A 89 -2.74 2.80 -7.65
C ALA A 89 -3.52 1.74 -6.86
N PHE A 90 -4.13 2.15 -5.75
CA PHE A 90 -4.82 1.22 -4.87
C PHE A 90 -6.08 1.82 -4.25
N THR A 91 -7.01 0.92 -3.91
CA THR A 91 -8.15 1.20 -3.01
C THR A 91 -8.38 -0.01 -2.12
N TRP A 92 -8.17 0.16 -0.83
CA TRP A 92 -8.58 -0.78 0.21
C TRP A 92 -9.90 -0.31 0.82
N CYS A 93 -10.97 -1.10 0.73
CA CYS A 93 -12.30 -0.71 1.19
C CYS A 93 -13.08 -1.89 1.78
N CYS A 94 -13.21 -1.92 3.12
CA CYS A 94 -13.95 -2.98 3.82
C CYS A 94 -15.46 -2.92 3.60
N ARG A 95 -16.00 -1.72 3.34
CA ARG A 95 -17.40 -1.58 2.95
C ARG A 95 -17.68 -2.28 1.63
N TRP A 96 -16.86 -2.01 0.61
CA TRP A 96 -16.96 -2.69 -0.67
C TRP A 96 -16.87 -4.21 -0.50
N ARG A 97 -15.92 -4.71 0.30
CA ARG A 97 -15.81 -6.15 0.56
C ARG A 97 -17.08 -6.71 1.21
N ALA A 98 -17.63 -6.05 2.23
CA ALA A 98 -18.88 -6.47 2.85
C ALA A 98 -20.07 -6.50 1.86
N GLU A 99 -20.13 -5.53 0.95
CA GLU A 99 -21.13 -5.49 -0.12
C GLU A 99 -20.98 -6.68 -1.09
N GLN A 100 -19.75 -7.05 -1.47
CA GLN A 100 -19.49 -8.23 -2.32
C GLN A 100 -19.97 -9.54 -1.68
N GLU A 101 -19.82 -9.65 -0.36
CA GLU A 101 -20.25 -10.84 0.40
C GLU A 101 -21.75 -10.82 0.79
N GLY A 102 -22.45 -9.72 0.49
CA GLY A 102 -23.83 -9.52 0.94
C GLY A 102 -23.98 -9.40 2.46
N TRP A 103 -22.90 -9.09 3.19
CA TRP A 103 -22.91 -9.00 4.64
C TRP A 103 -23.51 -7.68 5.10
N LYS A 104 -24.53 -7.78 5.95
CA LYS A 104 -25.22 -6.64 6.54
C LYS A 104 -25.11 -6.66 8.05
N ASP A 105 -24.99 -5.48 8.64
CA ASP A 105 -25.12 -5.28 10.08
C ASP A 105 -26.60 -5.33 10.52
N TYR A 106 -26.84 -5.16 11.81
CA TYR A 106 -28.18 -5.18 12.39
C TYR A 106 -29.12 -4.09 11.82
N PHE A 107 -28.56 -3.01 11.27
CA PHE A 107 -29.31 -1.90 10.68
C PHE A 107 -29.49 -2.05 9.16
N GLY A 108 -28.96 -3.12 8.57
CA GLY A 108 -29.05 -3.39 7.13
C GLY A 108 -27.98 -2.69 6.29
N PHE A 109 -27.01 -2.00 6.91
CA PHE A 109 -25.86 -1.44 6.21
C PHE A 109 -24.77 -2.49 5.99
N PRO A 110 -23.83 -2.31 5.04
CA PRO A 110 -22.73 -3.25 4.87
C PRO A 110 -21.90 -3.43 6.13
N ASP A 111 -21.70 -4.67 6.59
CA ASP A 111 -20.92 -4.98 7.80
C ASP A 111 -19.41 -4.90 7.53
N GLN A 112 -18.93 -3.67 7.37
CA GLN A 112 -17.52 -3.38 7.13
C GLN A 112 -16.62 -3.77 8.31
N MET A 113 -17.15 -3.86 9.53
CA MET A 113 -16.39 -4.29 10.70
C MET A 113 -16.10 -5.78 10.62
N ARG A 114 -17.08 -6.59 10.24
CA ARG A 114 -16.88 -8.01 9.96
C ARG A 114 -15.90 -8.22 8.80
N ALA A 115 -16.06 -7.49 7.69
CA ALA A 115 -15.11 -7.54 6.58
C ALA A 115 -13.68 -7.21 7.02
N ALA A 116 -13.48 -6.16 7.83
CA ALA A 116 -12.16 -5.80 8.34
C ALA A 116 -11.52 -6.90 9.22
N ARG A 117 -12.34 -7.64 9.99
CA ARG A 117 -11.87 -8.74 10.84
C ARG A 117 -11.54 -10.00 10.03
N GLU A 118 -12.37 -10.35 9.06
CA GLU A 118 -12.23 -11.62 8.32
C GLU A 118 -11.22 -11.51 7.16
N TYR A 119 -11.25 -10.40 6.43
CA TYR A 119 -10.40 -10.20 5.26
C TYR A 119 -9.11 -9.47 5.57
N ASP A 120 -9.02 -8.78 6.72
CA ASP A 120 -7.79 -8.17 7.19
C ASP A 120 -7.26 -7.14 6.18
N PHE A 121 -6.10 -7.35 5.55
CA PHE A 121 -5.60 -6.50 4.47
C PHE A 121 -6.28 -6.76 3.11
N ARG A 122 -6.98 -7.88 2.91
CA ARG A 122 -7.44 -8.37 1.58
C ARG A 122 -8.71 -7.68 1.05
N CYS A 123 -9.01 -6.47 1.52
CA CYS A 123 -10.15 -5.66 1.07
C CYS A 123 -9.78 -4.71 -0.09
N PHE A 124 -8.78 -5.05 -0.90
CA PHE A 124 -8.42 -4.24 -2.06
C PHE A 124 -9.43 -4.45 -3.20
N SER A 125 -10.21 -3.39 -3.50
CA SER A 125 -11.04 -3.32 -4.71
C SER A 125 -10.23 -2.87 -5.93
N GLU A 126 -9.08 -2.24 -5.68
CA GLU A 126 -8.12 -1.86 -6.72
C GLU A 126 -6.69 -2.09 -6.23
N TRP A 127 -5.89 -2.73 -7.09
CA TRP A 127 -4.44 -2.84 -7.01
C TRP A 127 -3.91 -2.90 -8.45
N LYS A 128 -3.32 -1.81 -8.94
CA LYS A 128 -2.93 -1.67 -10.36
C LYS A 128 -1.58 -0.98 -10.48
N ALA A 129 -0.66 -1.61 -11.22
CA ALA A 129 0.58 -0.95 -11.63
C ALA A 129 0.25 0.27 -12.50
N VAL A 130 0.81 1.42 -12.13
CA VAL A 130 0.73 2.66 -12.90
C VAL A 130 1.97 2.71 -13.77
N ARG A 131 1.80 2.53 -15.08
CA ARG A 131 2.88 2.83 -16.01
C ARG A 131 3.05 4.33 -16.01
N GLU A 132 4.22 4.83 -15.60
CA GLU A 132 4.57 6.19 -15.94
C GLU A 132 4.59 6.29 -17.47
N ALA A 133 3.80 7.21 -18.03
CA ALA A 133 4.04 7.63 -19.39
C ALA A 133 5.46 8.19 -19.42
N GLN A 134 6.33 7.64 -20.27
CA GLN A 134 7.65 8.22 -20.47
C GLN A 134 7.50 9.73 -20.71
N PRO A 135 8.35 10.59 -20.12
CA PRO A 135 8.37 11.98 -20.53
C PRO A 135 8.61 12.00 -22.05
N SER A 136 7.66 12.55 -22.81
CA SER A 136 7.82 12.75 -24.24
C SER A 136 9.16 13.46 -24.50
N PRO A 137 9.99 12.98 -25.44
CA PRO A 137 11.23 13.66 -25.81
C PRO A 137 10.87 14.89 -26.63
N GLN A 138 10.43 15.98 -25.98
CA GLN A 138 10.21 17.28 -26.61
C GLN A 138 10.71 18.41 -25.72
N HIS A 139 12.05 18.49 -25.57
CA HIS A 139 12.85 19.71 -25.80
C HIS A 139 14.30 19.45 -25.39
N GLN A 140 15.02 18.69 -26.21
CA GLN A 140 16.46 18.95 -26.41
C GLN A 140 16.62 19.45 -27.84
N LEU A 141 16.32 20.73 -28.04
CA LEU A 141 17.03 21.49 -29.06
C LEU A 141 18.29 22.04 -28.38
N SER A 142 19.40 21.32 -28.58
CA SER A 142 20.65 22.03 -28.87
C SER A 142 20.41 22.85 -30.14
N VAL A 143 21.02 24.01 -30.36
CA VAL A 143 22.41 24.12 -30.75
C VAL A 143 22.82 25.58 -30.54
N ALA A 144 24.05 25.72 -30.05
CA ALA A 144 24.84 26.94 -29.98
C ALA A 144 24.82 27.75 -31.28
N ARG A 145 24.75 29.08 -31.15
CA ARG A 145 25.72 30.05 -31.71
C ARG A 145 25.45 31.43 -31.14
#